data_AF-A0A430L008-F1
#
_entry.id   AF-A0A430L008-F1
#
_cell.length_a   1.000
_cell.length_b   1.000
_cell.length_c   1.000
_cell.angle_alpha   90.00
_cell.angle_beta   90.00
_cell.angle_gamma   90.00
#
_symmetry.space_group_name_H-M   'P 1'
#
loop_
_entity.id
_entity.type
_entity.pdbx_description
1 polymer ?
#
loop_
_entity_poly.entity_id
_entity_poly.type
_entity_poly.pdbx_seq_one_letter_code
_entity_poly.pdbx_strand_id
1 'polypeptide(L)'
;MDSTDILNQHPNNLTINEGSTTHMDKKWTKGIRGISTEQLKLHTQRLPDGSHVQDWSVLHPETYDDFLRRGERSVQPNMRHCHHMESEADGLAYFKLEIAAPVLSKFIRYPALSCNAEASTGRGGLVTDELYKFNDKHAVMVEGKRNVFEADLWFKGKFDKRDDQVKLCKELRG
;
A
#
# COMPACT_ATOMS: atom_id res chain seq x y z
N MET A 1 -18.48 18.73 18.88
CA MET A 1 -17.99 17.42 19.36
C MET A 1 -16.87 17.03 18.40
N ASP A 2 -15.63 17.05 18.88
CA ASP A 2 -14.48 16.58 18.11
C ASP A 2 -14.63 15.08 17.88
N SER A 3 -15.29 14.73 16.77
CA SER A 3 -15.07 13.45 16.13
C SER A 3 -13.69 13.55 15.49
N THR A 4 -12.63 13.33 16.26
CA THR A 4 -11.29 13.17 15.71
C THR A 4 -11.29 11.91 14.85
N ASP A 5 -11.54 12.08 13.55
CA ASP A 5 -11.49 10.98 12.59
C ASP A 5 -10.10 10.36 12.69
N ILE A 6 -10.07 9.08 13.08
CA ILE A 6 -8.83 8.36 13.35
C ILE A 6 -7.98 8.25 12.09
N LEU A 7 -8.58 8.43 10.90
CA LEU A 7 -7.87 8.49 9.63
C LEU A 7 -6.92 9.70 9.53
N ASN A 8 -7.16 10.74 10.34
CA ASN A 8 -6.28 11.92 10.43
C ASN A 8 -5.30 11.84 11.60
N GLN A 9 -5.25 10.71 12.31
CA GLN A 9 -4.34 10.49 13.45
C GLN A 9 -3.17 9.62 13.01
N HIS A 10 -2.02 9.84 13.64
CA HIS A 10 -0.90 8.92 13.50
C HIS A 10 -1.24 7.58 14.19
N PRO A 11 -0.77 6.43 13.68
CA PRO A 11 -0.82 5.17 14.42
C PRO A 11 -0.25 5.30 15.83
N ASN A 12 -0.95 4.73 16.80
CA ASN A 12 -0.63 4.88 18.23
C ASN A 12 0.32 3.78 18.75
N ASN A 13 0.48 2.69 18.01
CA ASN A 13 1.32 1.56 18.40
C ASN A 13 2.78 1.79 17.94
N LEU A 14 3.74 1.58 18.84
CA LEU A 14 5.17 1.75 18.57
C LEU A 14 5.68 0.73 17.54
N THR A 15 6.73 1.09 16.80
CA THR A 15 7.42 0.19 15.88
C THR A 15 8.92 0.17 16.16
N ILE A 16 9.53 -1.02 16.03
CA ILE A 16 10.98 -1.20 15.99
C ILE A 16 11.33 -1.74 14.60
N ASN A 17 12.14 -0.99 13.84
CA ASN A 17 12.63 -1.41 12.52
C ASN A 17 14.14 -1.56 12.55
N GLU A 18 14.61 -2.80 12.45
CA GLU A 18 16.04 -3.14 12.50
C GLU A 18 16.78 -2.85 11.17
N GLY A 19 16.08 -2.36 10.15
CA GLY A 19 16.69 -1.96 8.88
C GLY A 19 16.93 -3.08 7.86
N SER A 20 16.51 -4.32 8.13
CA SER A 20 16.65 -5.43 7.15
C SER A 20 15.93 -5.11 5.83
N THR A 21 16.44 -5.62 4.71
CA THR A 21 15.95 -5.29 3.36
C THR A 21 15.47 -6.54 2.62
N THR A 22 14.39 -6.42 1.86
CA THR A 22 13.92 -7.50 0.97
C THR A 22 14.89 -7.73 -0.20
N HIS A 23 15.20 -8.99 -0.49
CA HIS A 23 15.96 -9.36 -1.68
C HIS A 23 15.06 -9.38 -2.93
N MET A 24 15.37 -8.51 -3.89
CA MET A 24 14.67 -8.40 -5.17
C MET A 24 15.43 -9.20 -6.24
N ASP A 25 15.11 -10.47 -6.44
CA ASP A 25 15.65 -11.29 -7.55
C ASP A 25 14.78 -12.52 -7.86
N LYS A 26 13.44 -12.35 -7.79
CA LYS A 26 12.53 -13.45 -8.08
C LYS A 26 12.71 -13.91 -9.55
N LYS A 27 12.98 -15.21 -9.77
CA LYS A 27 13.29 -15.75 -11.12
C LYS A 27 12.23 -15.44 -12.18
N TRP A 28 10.95 -15.38 -11.80
CA TRP A 28 9.83 -15.14 -12.70
C TRP A 28 9.82 -13.72 -13.29
N THR A 29 10.45 -12.74 -12.65
CA THR A 29 10.47 -11.36 -13.14
C THR A 29 11.50 -11.09 -14.24
N LYS A 30 12.38 -12.06 -14.55
CA LYS A 30 13.46 -11.88 -15.55
C LYS A 30 12.93 -11.53 -16.95
N GLY A 31 11.77 -12.05 -17.34
CA GLY A 31 11.11 -11.77 -18.62
C GLY A 31 10.18 -10.55 -18.60
N ILE A 32 9.96 -9.92 -17.45
CA ILE A 32 9.00 -8.82 -17.30
C ILE A 32 9.72 -7.50 -17.58
N ARG A 33 9.14 -6.69 -18.48
CA ARG A 33 9.55 -5.30 -18.66
C ARG A 33 9.01 -4.49 -17.50
N GLY A 34 9.88 -3.85 -16.72
CA GLY A 34 9.48 -2.99 -15.60
C GLY A 34 8.72 -1.73 -16.05
N ILE A 35 8.33 -0.91 -15.08
CA ILE A 35 7.83 0.46 -15.30
C ILE A 35 8.98 1.29 -15.91
N SER A 36 8.74 2.02 -17.00
CA SER A 36 9.72 2.97 -17.56
C SER A 36 9.50 4.38 -17.03
N THR A 37 10.53 5.22 -17.12
CA THR A 37 10.45 6.64 -16.72
C THR A 37 9.35 7.39 -17.48
N GLU A 38 9.10 7.05 -18.74
CA GLU A 38 7.99 7.60 -19.54
C GLU A 38 6.60 7.17 -19.05
N GLN A 39 6.51 6.01 -18.40
CA GLN A 39 5.27 5.49 -17.83
C GLN A 39 5.01 5.98 -16.41
N LEU A 40 6.04 6.54 -15.75
CA LEU A 40 5.93 7.01 -14.38
C LEU A 40 5.05 8.27 -14.33
N LYS A 41 3.90 8.16 -13.67
CA LYS A 41 3.03 9.30 -13.34
C LYS A 41 2.96 9.43 -11.83
N LEU A 42 3.63 10.44 -11.29
CA LEU A 42 3.58 10.75 -9.86
C LEU A 42 2.48 11.77 -9.59
N HIS A 43 1.54 11.38 -8.75
CA HIS A 43 0.46 12.24 -8.25
C HIS A 43 0.71 12.68 -6.80
N THR A 44 1.95 12.55 -6.34
CA THR A 44 2.41 13.10 -5.08
C THR A 44 3.56 14.04 -5.39
N GLN A 45 3.58 15.20 -4.75
CA GLN A 45 4.68 16.15 -4.82
C GLN A 45 5.39 16.18 -3.47
N ARG A 46 6.72 16.24 -3.50
CA ARG A 46 7.53 16.49 -2.31
C ARG A 46 7.89 17.96 -2.24
N LEU A 47 7.51 18.61 -1.15
CA LEU A 47 7.77 20.02 -0.90
C LEU A 47 9.21 20.25 -0.39
N PRO A 48 9.75 21.48 -0.48
CA PRO A 48 11.11 21.79 -0.04
C PRO A 48 11.39 21.51 1.45
N ASP A 49 10.36 21.54 2.30
CA ASP A 49 10.43 21.21 3.73
C ASP A 49 10.43 19.70 4.02
N GLY A 50 10.34 18.86 2.97
CA GLY A 50 10.29 17.40 3.08
C GLY A 50 8.89 16.83 3.26
N SER A 51 7.86 17.67 3.39
CA SER A 51 6.46 17.22 3.42
C SER A 51 6.00 16.77 2.03
N HIS A 52 4.86 16.07 1.99
CA HIS A 52 4.29 15.53 0.76
C HIS A 52 2.86 16.03 0.58
N VAL A 53 2.50 16.39 -0.66
CA VAL A 53 1.14 16.79 -1.04
C VAL A 53 0.65 15.84 -2.13
N GLN A 54 -0.52 15.26 -1.92
CA GLN A 54 -1.16 14.36 -2.88
C GLN A 54 -2.11 15.13 -3.79
N ASP A 55 -2.02 14.88 -5.09
CA ASP A 55 -2.97 15.32 -6.10
C ASP A 55 -4.08 14.28 -6.23
N TRP A 56 -5.21 14.58 -5.58
CA TRP A 56 -6.40 13.72 -5.61
C TRP A 56 -7.24 13.89 -6.88
N SER A 57 -6.93 14.85 -7.76
CA SER A 57 -7.73 15.15 -8.95
C SER A 57 -7.73 14.02 -9.99
N VAL A 58 -6.79 13.08 -9.87
CA VAL A 58 -6.65 11.92 -10.76
C VAL A 58 -7.56 10.75 -10.39
N LEU A 59 -8.19 10.82 -9.21
CA LEU A 59 -9.18 9.84 -8.82
C LEU A 59 -10.51 10.15 -9.49
N HIS A 60 -11.36 9.12 -9.61
CA HIS A 60 -12.73 9.33 -10.03
C HIS A 60 -13.44 10.28 -9.06
N PRO A 61 -14.32 11.17 -9.55
CA PRO A 61 -15.16 11.98 -8.68
C PRO A 61 -15.94 11.12 -7.71
N GLU A 62 -16.13 11.65 -6.52
CA GLU A 62 -16.88 10.96 -5.48
C GLU A 62 -18.31 10.67 -5.94
N THR A 63 -18.73 9.45 -5.66
CA THR A 63 -20.07 8.91 -5.92
C THR A 63 -20.90 8.93 -4.64
N TYR A 64 -22.20 8.64 -4.76
CA TYR A 64 -23.09 8.57 -3.61
C TYR A 64 -22.61 7.59 -2.52
N ASP A 65 -22.06 6.45 -2.93
CA ASP A 65 -21.51 5.45 -2.00
C ASP A 65 -20.34 6.02 -1.18
N ASP A 66 -19.53 6.93 -1.73
CA ASP A 66 -18.43 7.58 -1.01
C ASP A 66 -18.96 8.48 0.11
N PHE A 67 -20.08 9.19 -0.13
CA PHE A 67 -20.73 9.98 0.92
C PHE A 67 -21.28 9.10 2.04
N LEU A 68 -21.95 8.00 1.70
CA LEU A 68 -22.44 7.04 2.69
C LEU A 68 -21.29 6.44 3.50
N ARG A 69 -20.21 6.05 2.82
CA ARG A 69 -19.01 5.46 3.43
C ARG A 69 -18.30 6.41 4.39
N ARG A 70 -18.22 7.71 4.06
CA ARG A 70 -17.64 8.70 4.98
C ARG A 70 -18.39 8.77 6.32
N GLY A 71 -19.70 8.55 6.29
CA GLY A 71 -20.56 8.46 7.48
C GLY A 71 -20.35 7.20 8.32
N GLU A 72 -19.69 6.16 7.80
CA GLU A 72 -19.38 4.95 8.55
C GLU A 72 -18.25 5.16 9.56
N ARG A 73 -18.28 4.37 10.63
CA ARG A 73 -17.31 4.49 11.72
C ARG A 73 -15.96 3.90 11.34
N SER A 74 -14.91 4.69 11.49
CA SER A 74 -13.53 4.22 11.54
C SER A 74 -13.28 3.53 12.89
N VAL A 75 -12.66 2.35 12.90
CA VAL A 75 -12.36 1.58 14.13
C VAL A 75 -10.85 1.54 14.37
N GLN A 76 -10.44 1.87 15.58
CA GLN A 76 -9.04 1.78 16.00
C GLN A 76 -8.57 0.32 16.04
N PRO A 77 -7.31 0.03 15.69
CA PRO A 77 -6.73 -1.28 15.91
C PRO A 77 -6.69 -1.61 17.41
N ASN A 78 -6.60 -2.91 17.71
CA ASN A 78 -6.35 -3.37 19.08
C ASN A 78 -5.05 -2.74 19.60
N MET A 79 -5.04 -2.33 20.87
CA MET A 79 -3.83 -1.82 21.51
C MET A 79 -2.73 -2.89 21.46
N ARG A 80 -1.60 -2.57 20.83
CA ARG A 80 -0.38 -3.38 20.82
C ARG A 80 0.75 -2.52 21.37
N HIS A 81 1.54 -3.09 22.29
CA HIS A 81 2.62 -2.33 22.93
C HIS A 81 3.71 -1.94 21.91
N CYS A 82 4.07 -2.85 21.00
CA CYS A 82 5.08 -2.62 19.98
C CYS A 82 4.96 -3.63 18.82
N HIS A 83 5.24 -3.19 17.59
CA HIS A 83 5.45 -4.06 16.43
C HIS A 83 6.95 -4.17 16.14
N HIS A 84 7.47 -5.40 16.15
CA HIS A 84 8.83 -5.70 15.73
C HIS A 84 8.85 -6.01 14.24
N MET A 85 9.49 -5.16 13.45
CA MET A 85 9.58 -5.30 12.01
C MET A 85 10.85 -6.08 11.69
N GLU A 86 10.85 -7.40 11.89
CA GLU A 86 12.01 -8.28 11.67
C GLU A 86 11.98 -8.93 10.28
N SER A 87 10.79 -9.10 9.71
CA SER A 87 10.54 -9.68 8.39
C SER A 87 9.66 -8.78 7.50
N GLU A 88 9.47 -9.17 6.24
CA GLU A 88 8.49 -8.55 5.34
C GLU A 88 7.05 -8.76 5.84
N ALA A 89 6.77 -9.96 6.38
CA ALA A 89 5.47 -10.30 6.94
C ALA A 89 5.09 -9.41 8.13
N ASP A 90 6.06 -9.04 8.98
CA ASP A 90 5.82 -8.11 10.10
C ASP A 90 5.47 -6.71 9.58
N GLY A 91 6.17 -6.27 8.52
CA GLY A 91 5.88 -5.01 7.84
C GLY A 91 4.47 -4.94 7.28
N LEU A 92 4.06 -6.01 6.60
CA LEU A 92 2.70 -6.18 6.09
C LEU A 92 1.67 -6.24 7.21
N ALA A 93 1.96 -6.96 8.30
CA ALA A 93 1.06 -7.05 9.44
C ALA A 93 0.84 -5.69 10.11
N TYR A 94 1.90 -4.89 10.27
CA TYR A 94 1.80 -3.51 10.74
C TYR A 94 0.92 -2.66 9.81
N PHE A 95 1.21 -2.67 8.50
CA PHE A 95 0.43 -1.91 7.52
C PHE A 95 -1.06 -2.29 7.57
N LYS A 96 -1.35 -3.59 7.59
CA LYS A 96 -2.71 -4.10 7.64
C LYS A 96 -3.46 -3.63 8.89
N LEU A 97 -2.84 -3.78 10.05
CA LEU A 97 -3.50 -3.51 11.34
C LEU A 97 -3.61 -2.01 11.61
N GLU A 98 -2.55 -1.26 11.38
CA GLU A 98 -2.48 0.15 11.79
C GLU A 98 -2.98 1.12 10.73
N ILE A 99 -2.89 0.76 9.43
CA ILE A 99 -3.21 1.65 8.32
C ILE A 99 -4.46 1.18 7.58
N ALA A 100 -4.46 -0.06 7.09
CA ALA A 100 -5.53 -0.55 6.24
C ALA A 100 -6.83 -0.82 7.03
N ALA A 101 -6.76 -1.50 8.18
CA ALA A 101 -7.95 -1.88 8.95
C ALA A 101 -8.83 -0.69 9.39
N PRO A 102 -8.28 0.45 9.86
CA PRO A 102 -9.07 1.66 10.12
C PRO A 102 -9.84 2.18 8.91
N VAL A 103 -9.26 2.10 7.72
CA VAL A 103 -9.92 2.48 6.47
C VAL A 103 -10.99 1.45 6.09
N LEU A 104 -10.64 0.17 6.15
CA LEU A 104 -11.53 -0.95 5.78
C LEU A 104 -12.77 -1.05 6.66
N SER A 105 -12.72 -0.58 7.91
CA SER A 105 -13.92 -0.57 8.76
C SER A 105 -15.03 0.32 8.21
N LYS A 106 -14.71 1.30 7.35
CA LYS A 106 -15.71 2.08 6.62
C LYS A 106 -16.33 1.31 5.43
N PHE A 107 -15.64 0.31 4.91
CA PHE A 107 -16.07 -0.53 3.78
C PHE A 107 -16.82 -1.79 4.21
N ILE A 108 -17.49 -1.77 5.37
CA ILE A 108 -18.31 -2.91 5.82
C ILE A 108 -19.61 -2.98 5.01
N ARG A 109 -20.16 -1.82 4.60
CA ARG A 109 -21.49 -1.74 3.96
C ARG A 109 -21.46 -1.11 2.56
N TYR A 110 -20.68 -0.06 2.34
CA TYR A 110 -20.80 0.79 1.14
C TYR A 110 -19.48 0.97 0.35
N PRO A 111 -19.15 0.06 -0.56
CA PRO A 111 -19.60 -1.33 -0.60
C PRO A 111 -18.88 -2.19 0.44
N ALA A 112 -19.44 -3.37 0.72
CA ALA A 112 -18.74 -4.39 1.48
C ALA A 112 -17.49 -4.88 0.72
N LEU A 113 -16.31 -4.75 1.33
CA LEU A 113 -15.07 -5.32 0.83
C LEU A 113 -14.64 -6.52 1.69
N SER A 114 -14.15 -7.56 1.03
CA SER A 114 -13.46 -8.68 1.69
C SER A 114 -11.96 -8.64 1.41
N CYS A 115 -11.13 -8.99 2.38
CA CYS A 115 -9.68 -9.10 2.25
C CYS A 115 -9.25 -10.55 2.52
N ASN A 116 -8.44 -11.13 1.63
CA ASN A 116 -7.80 -12.44 1.82
C ASN A 116 -6.28 -12.26 1.80
N ALA A 117 -5.58 -12.84 2.78
CA ALA A 117 -4.12 -12.91 2.79
C ALA A 117 -3.62 -14.10 1.95
N GLU A 118 -2.42 -13.97 1.37
CA GLU A 118 -1.76 -15.00 0.55
C GLU A 118 -2.70 -15.59 -0.52
N ALA A 119 -3.43 -14.70 -1.19
CA ALA A 119 -4.52 -15.11 -2.05
C ALA A 119 -4.02 -15.45 -3.46
N SER A 120 -4.43 -16.61 -3.97
CA SER A 120 -4.28 -16.90 -5.40
C SER A 120 -5.13 -15.92 -6.21
N THR A 121 -4.53 -15.37 -7.24
CA THR A 121 -5.21 -14.48 -8.20
C THR A 121 -6.04 -15.27 -9.23
N GLY A 122 -6.01 -16.61 -9.21
CA GLY A 122 -6.63 -17.46 -10.22
C GLY A 122 -6.02 -17.34 -11.62
N ARG A 123 -5.00 -16.49 -11.82
CA ARG A 123 -4.26 -16.33 -13.08
C ARG A 123 -2.85 -16.89 -12.93
N GLY A 124 -2.59 -18.02 -13.58
CA GLY A 124 -1.23 -18.56 -13.71
C GLY A 124 -0.54 -18.95 -12.39
N GLY A 125 -1.28 -19.20 -11.31
CA GLY A 125 -0.72 -19.58 -10.02
C GLY A 125 -0.02 -18.44 -9.26
N LEU A 126 -0.20 -17.18 -9.68
CA LEU A 126 0.33 -16.02 -8.96
C LEU A 126 -0.40 -15.84 -7.62
N VAL A 127 0.38 -15.67 -6.56
CA VAL A 127 -0.06 -15.40 -5.19
C VAL A 127 0.38 -13.98 -4.84
N THR A 128 -0.55 -13.21 -4.28
CA THR A 128 -0.32 -11.84 -3.78
C THR A 128 -0.40 -11.86 -2.26
N ASP A 129 0.33 -10.97 -1.59
CA ASP A 129 0.31 -10.89 -0.13
C ASP A 129 -1.10 -10.60 0.40
N GLU A 130 -1.83 -9.66 -0.23
CA GLU A 130 -3.24 -9.43 0.05
C GLU A 130 -4.08 -9.17 -1.21
N LEU A 131 -5.32 -9.64 -1.18
CA LEU A 131 -6.31 -9.42 -2.23
C LEU A 131 -7.62 -8.93 -1.66
N TYR A 132 -8.00 -7.73 -2.06
CA TYR A 132 -9.31 -7.14 -1.77
C TYR A 132 -10.28 -7.46 -2.88
N LYS A 133 -11.49 -7.89 -2.50
CA LYS A 133 -12.57 -8.20 -3.44
C LYS A 133 -13.82 -7.39 -3.15
N PHE A 134 -14.47 -7.00 -4.24
CA PHE A 134 -15.81 -6.41 -4.27
C PHE A 134 -16.67 -7.24 -5.21
N ASN A 135 -17.79 -7.80 -4.71
CA ASN A 135 -18.67 -8.69 -5.48
C ASN A 135 -17.88 -9.79 -6.22
N ASP A 136 -17.00 -10.49 -5.50
CA ASP A 136 -16.07 -11.53 -5.99
C ASP A 136 -15.05 -11.09 -7.06
N LYS A 137 -15.06 -9.82 -7.47
CA LYS A 137 -14.07 -9.25 -8.39
C LYS A 137 -12.89 -8.68 -7.63
N HIS A 138 -11.70 -8.81 -8.21
CA HIS A 138 -10.50 -8.19 -7.66
C HIS A 138 -10.63 -6.67 -7.71
N ALA A 139 -10.53 -6.03 -6.54
CA ALA A 139 -10.55 -4.60 -6.39
C ALA A 139 -9.12 -4.05 -6.22
N VAL A 140 -8.32 -4.67 -5.34
CA VAL A 140 -6.95 -4.26 -5.04
C VAL A 140 -6.09 -5.49 -4.77
N MET A 141 -4.88 -5.51 -5.32
CA MET A 141 -3.82 -6.48 -5.01
C MET A 141 -2.69 -5.75 -4.31
N VAL A 142 -2.12 -6.37 -3.27
CA VAL A 142 -1.03 -5.81 -2.47
C VAL A 142 0.16 -6.75 -2.49
N GLU A 143 1.33 -6.18 -2.77
CA GLU A 143 2.64 -6.80 -2.59
C GLU A 143 3.45 -5.89 -1.65
N GLY A 144 3.92 -6.43 -0.54
CA GLY A 144 4.79 -5.75 0.41
C GLY A 144 6.25 -5.90 0.01
N LYS A 145 7.04 -4.85 0.20
CA LYS A 145 8.50 -4.91 0.14
C LYS A 145 9.10 -4.08 1.24
N ARG A 146 10.17 -4.59 1.86
CA ARG A 146 10.80 -3.95 3.01
C ARG A 146 12.07 -3.19 2.63
N ASN A 147 12.11 -1.89 2.95
CA ASN A 147 13.30 -1.03 2.88
C ASN A 147 14.01 -1.02 1.50
N VAL A 148 13.26 -1.22 0.40
CA VAL A 148 13.81 -1.24 -0.97
C VAL A 148 13.50 0.01 -1.79
N PHE A 149 12.53 0.83 -1.37
CA PHE A 149 12.09 1.98 -2.17
C PHE A 149 12.95 3.21 -1.89
N GLU A 150 13.67 3.70 -2.90
CA GLU A 150 14.45 4.93 -2.81
C GLU A 150 13.65 6.13 -3.35
N ALA A 151 12.83 6.76 -2.50
CA ALA A 151 11.91 7.83 -2.87
C ALA A 151 12.53 8.93 -3.75
N ASP A 152 13.74 9.37 -3.40
CA ASP A 152 14.50 10.39 -4.12
C ASP A 152 14.68 10.09 -5.61
N LEU A 153 14.96 8.83 -5.95
CA LEU A 153 15.15 8.41 -7.33
C LEU A 153 13.85 8.42 -8.12
N TRP A 154 12.75 8.03 -7.49
CA TRP A 154 11.43 8.01 -8.10
C TRP A 154 10.94 9.42 -8.38
N PHE A 155 10.97 10.31 -7.38
CA PHE A 155 10.58 11.72 -7.56
C PHE A 155 11.44 12.46 -8.60
N LYS A 156 12.71 12.07 -8.77
CA LYS A 156 13.62 12.66 -9.76
C LYS A 156 13.54 11.98 -11.14
N GLY A 157 12.73 10.93 -11.31
CA GLY A 157 12.65 10.15 -12.56
C GLY A 157 13.96 9.46 -12.92
N LYS A 158 14.72 8.97 -11.93
CA LYS A 158 16.04 8.34 -12.07
C LYS A 158 16.10 6.91 -11.54
N PHE A 159 14.95 6.32 -11.20
CA PHE A 159 14.87 4.96 -10.65
C PHE A 159 15.39 3.90 -11.64
N ASP A 160 15.32 4.15 -12.94
CA ASP A 160 15.84 3.28 -14.00
C ASP A 160 17.38 3.21 -14.08
N LYS A 161 18.09 4.05 -13.31
CA LYS A 161 19.56 4.10 -13.26
C LYS A 161 20.17 3.18 -12.19
N ARG A 162 19.32 2.49 -11.42
CA ARG A 162 19.72 1.70 -10.25
C ARG A 162 19.13 0.30 -10.35
N ASP A 163 19.99 -0.71 -10.35
CA ASP A 163 19.60 -2.10 -10.61
C ASP A 163 18.56 -2.62 -9.63
N ASP A 164 18.68 -2.27 -8.34
CA ASP A 164 17.75 -2.64 -7.28
C ASP A 164 16.34 -2.02 -7.51
N GLN A 165 16.29 -0.75 -7.91
CA GLN A 165 15.03 -0.08 -8.26
C GLN A 165 14.42 -0.64 -9.55
N VAL A 166 15.23 -0.99 -10.55
CA VAL A 166 14.76 -1.67 -11.76
C VAL A 166 14.15 -3.03 -11.43
N LYS A 167 14.75 -3.79 -10.52
CA LYS A 167 14.18 -5.06 -10.05
C LYS A 167 12.88 -4.85 -9.28
N LEU A 168 12.80 -3.81 -8.44
CA LEU A 168 11.55 -3.40 -7.79
C LEU A 168 10.44 -3.08 -8.80
N CYS A 169 10.73 -2.31 -9.84
CA CYS A 169 9.76 -2.00 -10.89
C CYS A 169 9.27 -3.23 -11.65
N LYS A 170 10.10 -4.27 -11.78
CA LYS A 170 9.68 -5.54 -12.41
C LYS A 170 8.78 -6.34 -11.49
N GLU A 171 9.11 -6.42 -10.21
CA GLU A 171 8.27 -7.10 -9.21
C GLU A 171 6.93 -6.40 -8.99
N LEU A 172 6.88 -5.06 -8.96
CA LEU A 172 5.63 -4.31 -8.78
C LEU A 172 4.69 -4.37 -9.99
N ARG A 173 5.22 -4.65 -11.18
CA ARG A 173 4.44 -4.73 -12.42
C ARG A 173 3.92 -6.13 -12.71
N GLY A 174 4.71 -7.13 -12.36
CA GLY A 174 4.42 -8.54 -12.64
C GLY A 174 3.32 -9.08 -11.74
#